data_AF-A0A8S9RZ92-F1
#
_entry.id   AF-A0A8S9RZ92-F1
#
_cell.length_a   1.000
_cell.length_b   1.000
_cell.length_c   1.000
_cell.angle_alpha   90.00
_cell.angle_beta   90.00
_cell.angle_gamma   90.00
#
_symmetry.space_group_name_H-M   'P 1'
#
loop_
_entity.id
_entity.type
_entity.pdbx_description
1 polymer ?
#
loop_
_entity_poly.entity_id
_entity_poly.type
_entity_poly.pdbx_seq_one_letter_code
_entity_poly.pdbx_strand_id
1 'polypeptide(L)'
;MVCVVSRTGRQFQRYNKGRRQVVGCIPYRLKISTEGTISDEFEVLVISSQKGHALMFPKGGWELDESVEEAASRESLEEAGVIGNVEAGVV
;
A
#
# COMPACT_ATOMS: atom_id res chain seq x y z
N MET A 1 19.68 -4.99 6.05
CA MET A 1 18.25 -4.92 6.39
C MET A 1 17.99 -3.53 6.95
N VAL A 2 17.37 -2.65 6.18
CA VAL A 2 17.00 -1.32 6.67
C VAL A 2 15.72 -1.53 7.48
N CYS A 3 15.78 -1.33 8.81
CA CYS A 3 14.60 -1.34 9.65
C CYS A 3 13.79 -0.09 9.33
N VAL A 4 12.75 -0.23 8.50
CA VAL A 4 11.73 0.81 8.36
C VAL A 4 10.96 0.81 9.67
N VAL A 5 11.00 1.93 10.39
CA VAL A 5 10.22 2.11 11.61
C VAL A 5 8.84 2.58 11.20
N SER A 6 7.84 1.72 11.37
CA SER A 6 6.44 2.09 11.14
C SER A 6 6.07 3.34 11.93
N ARG A 7 5.26 4.21 11.34
CA ARG A 7 4.76 5.39 12.06
C ARG A 7 3.92 4.93 13.25
N THR A 8 4.22 5.51 14.42
CA THR A 8 3.51 5.22 15.67
C THR A 8 2.86 6.49 16.23
N GLY A 9 1.74 6.32 16.93
CA GLY A 9 0.97 7.43 17.52
C GLY A 9 -0.37 7.70 16.83
N ARG A 10 -1.08 8.73 17.31
CA ARG A 10 -2.42 9.13 16.83
C ARG A 10 -2.52 10.62 16.48
N GLN A 11 -1.45 11.37 16.71
CA GLN A 11 -1.45 12.84 16.64
C GLN A 11 -1.72 13.38 15.23
N PHE A 12 -1.34 12.65 14.18
CA PHE A 12 -1.53 13.07 12.79
C PHE A 12 -2.61 12.26 12.07
N GLN A 13 -3.36 11.40 12.76
CA GLN A 13 -4.36 10.56 12.10
C GLN A 13 -5.46 11.42 11.49
N ARG A 14 -5.75 11.21 10.21
CA ARG A 14 -6.79 11.96 9.51
C ARG A 14 -8.17 11.35 9.77
N TYR A 15 -9.16 12.21 10.04
CA TYR A 15 -10.55 11.81 10.25
C TYR A 15 -11.50 12.63 9.38
N ASN A 16 -12.54 11.99 8.86
CA ASN A 16 -13.66 12.64 8.18
C ASN A 16 -14.96 12.16 8.84
N LYS A 17 -15.78 13.09 9.37
CA LYS A 17 -17.03 12.79 10.10
C LYS A 17 -16.84 11.70 11.18
N GLY A 18 -15.74 11.78 11.93
CA GLY A 18 -15.40 10.83 13.00
C GLY A 18 -14.86 9.47 12.53
N ARG A 19 -14.61 9.28 11.23
CA ARG A 19 -14.05 8.03 10.67
C ARG A 19 -12.59 8.20 10.28
N ARG A 20 -11.71 7.34 10.78
CA ARG A 20 -10.29 7.33 10.40
C ARG A 20 -10.18 7.06 8.90
N GLN A 21 -9.43 7.91 8.20
CA GLN A 21 -9.17 7.74 6.78
C GLN A 21 -8.06 6.70 6.59
N VAL A 22 -8.27 5.83 5.61
CA VAL A 22 -7.37 4.73 5.27
C VAL A 22 -6.99 4.91 3.81
N VAL A 23 -5.72 4.66 3.53
CA VAL A 23 -5.16 4.66 2.18
C VAL A 23 -4.48 3.31 1.95
N GLY A 24 -4.41 2.90 0.70
CA GLY A 24 -3.69 1.72 0.27
C GLY A 24 -3.43 1.76 -1.22
N CYS A 25 -2.71 0.76 -1.71
CA CYS A 25 -2.47 0.58 -3.14
C CYS A 25 -2.84 -0.84 -3.56
N ILE A 26 -2.93 -1.05 -4.87
CA ILE A 26 -2.99 -2.39 -5.46
C ILE A 26 -1.65 -2.58 -6.18
N PRO A 27 -0.63 -3.18 -5.54
CA PRO A 27 0.65 -3.40 -6.18
C PRO A 27 0.48 -4.45 -7.27
N TYR A 28 0.95 -4.15 -8.47
CA TYR A 28 0.94 -5.09 -9.58
C TYR A 28 2.25 -5.08 -10.34
N ARG A 29 2.50 -6.16 -11.07
CA ARG A 29 3.55 -6.22 -12.10
C ARG A 29 3.00 -6.94 -13.33
N LEU A 30 3.56 -6.60 -14.49
CA LEU A 30 3.31 -7.36 -15.71
C LEU A 30 4.11 -8.67 -15.64
N LYS A 31 3.45 -9.78 -15.96
CA LYS A 31 4.10 -11.07 -15.99
C LYS A 31 5.01 -11.15 -17.21
N ILE A 32 6.23 -11.62 -16.99
CA ILE A 32 7.18 -11.89 -18.06
C ILE A 32 6.94 -13.32 -18.55
N SER A 33 6.73 -13.48 -19.85
CA SER A 33 6.56 -14.78 -20.47
C SER A 33 7.85 -15.60 -20.41
N THR A 34 7.77 -16.91 -20.62
CA THR A 34 8.97 -17.78 -20.68
C THR A 34 9.93 -17.38 -21.81
N GLU A 35 9.43 -16.68 -22.82
CA GLU A 35 10.19 -16.17 -23.97
C GLU A 35 10.81 -14.78 -23.69
N GLY A 36 10.68 -14.24 -22.48
CA GLY A 36 11.22 -12.94 -22.09
C GLY A 36 10.42 -11.74 -22.60
N THR A 37 9.24 -11.96 -23.18
CA THR A 37 8.33 -10.89 -23.62
C THR A 37 7.38 -10.50 -22.50
N ILE A 38 7.03 -9.21 -22.42
CA ILE A 38 6.00 -8.72 -21.49
C ILE A 38 4.65 -9.29 -21.97
N SER A 39 3.95 -10.00 -21.09
CA SER A 39 2.59 -10.48 -21.36
C SER A 39 1.54 -9.47 -20.91
N ASP A 40 0.32 -9.60 -21.44
CA ASP A 40 -0.84 -8.81 -21.01
C ASP A 40 -1.46 -9.31 -19.68
N GLU A 41 -0.78 -10.21 -18.98
CA GLU A 41 -1.21 -10.72 -17.67
C GLU A 41 -0.62 -9.89 -16.52
N PHE A 42 -1.47 -9.57 -15.55
CA PHE A 42 -1.09 -8.85 -14.33
C PHE A 42 -0.99 -9.81 -13.15
N GLU A 43 0.10 -9.69 -12.40
CA GLU A 43 0.23 -10.31 -11.08
C GLU A 43 0.04 -9.24 -10.01
N VAL A 44 -0.91 -9.48 -9.11
CA VAL A 44 -1.26 -8.55 -8.02
C VAL A 44 -0.75 -9.11 -6.70
N LEU A 45 -0.12 -8.24 -5.89
CA LEU A 45 0.36 -8.60 -4.57
C LEU A 45 -0.75 -8.41 -3.51
N VAL A 46 -0.91 -9.42 -2.66
CA VAL A 46 -1.72 -9.37 -1.44
C VAL A 46 -0.88 -9.81 -0.24
N ILE A 47 -1.25 -9.35 0.95
CA ILE A 47 -0.63 -9.69 2.23
C ILE A 47 -1.63 -10.42 3.13
N SER A 48 -1.12 -11.24 4.06
CA SER A 48 -1.95 -11.88 5.08
C SER A 48 -2.31 -10.90 6.19
N SER A 49 -3.56 -10.92 6.66
CA SER A 49 -3.99 -10.08 7.77
C SER A 49 -3.30 -10.42 9.09
N GLN A 50 -2.94 -9.41 9.87
CA GLN A 50 -2.40 -9.58 11.23
C GLN A 50 -3.44 -10.11 12.24
N LYS A 51 -4.75 -9.94 11.96
CA LYS A 51 -5.85 -10.23 12.91
C LYS A 51 -6.80 -11.34 12.42
N GLY A 52 -6.41 -12.11 11.41
CA GLY A 52 -7.23 -13.20 10.88
C GLY A 52 -6.61 -13.90 9.67
N HIS A 53 -7.35 -14.81 9.06
CA HIS A 53 -6.89 -15.62 7.92
C HIS A 53 -7.23 -15.01 6.55
N ALA A 54 -7.51 -13.70 6.50
CA ALA A 54 -7.88 -13.02 5.25
C ALA A 54 -6.63 -12.53 4.50
N LEU A 55 -6.72 -12.53 3.17
CA LEU A 55 -5.82 -11.81 2.30
C LEU A 55 -6.33 -10.37 2.12
N MET A 56 -5.42 -9.41 2.10
CA MET A 56 -5.73 -7.99 1.97
C MET A 56 -4.68 -7.28 1.14
N PHE A 57 -5.04 -6.13 0.57
CA PHE A 57 -4.07 -5.23 -0.03
C PHE A 57 -3.31 -4.45 1.05
N PRO A 58 -2.06 -4.03 0.77
CA PRO A 58 -1.31 -3.14 1.63
C PRO A 58 -2.08 -1.83 1.85
N LYS A 59 -2.30 -1.48 3.11
CA LYS A 59 -3.07 -0.30 3.50
C LYS A 59 -2.75 0.12 4.93
N GLY A 60 -3.03 1.37 5.24
CA GLY A 60 -3.02 1.85 6.61
C GLY A 60 -3.55 3.27 6.74
N GLY A 61 -3.08 3.98 7.76
CA GLY A 61 -3.62 5.29 8.11
C GLY A 61 -3.17 6.35 7.10
N TRP A 62 -4.10 7.19 6.66
CA TRP A 62 -3.71 8.43 6.00
C TRP A 62 -3.49 9.50 7.06
N GLU A 63 -2.27 10.02 7.15
CA GLU A 63 -1.90 11.03 8.14
C GLU A 63 -2.05 12.46 7.56
N LEU A 64 -2.04 13.49 8.42
CA LEU A 64 -2.28 14.89 8.05
C LEU A 64 -1.08 15.58 7.38
N ASP A 65 0.12 15.05 7.59
CA ASP A 65 1.40 15.60 7.15
C ASP A 65 1.91 15.00 5.83
N GLU A 66 1.05 14.27 5.10
CA GLU A 66 1.38 13.58 3.85
C GLU A 66 0.25 13.70 2.81
N SER A 67 0.63 13.66 1.53
CA SER A 67 -0.28 13.50 0.40
C SER A 67 -0.89 12.09 0.39
N VAL A 68 -1.92 11.85 -0.44
CA VAL A 68 -2.51 10.51 -0.55
C VAL A 68 -1.52 9.52 -1.20
N GLU A 69 -0.72 10.00 -2.15
CA GLU A 69 0.30 9.21 -2.85
C GLU A 69 1.48 8.87 -1.94
N GLU A 70 1.96 9.85 -1.15
CA GLU A 70 3.01 9.65 -0.15
C GLU A 70 2.57 8.61 0.89
N ALA A 71 1.33 8.74 1.38
CA ALA A 71 0.74 7.83 2.34
C ALA A 71 0.59 6.41 1.75
N ALA A 72 0.08 6.28 0.52
CA ALA A 72 -0.03 4.99 -0.17
C ALA A 72 1.35 4.32 -0.34
N SER A 73 2.36 5.08 -0.78
CA SER A 73 3.73 4.60 -0.96
C SER A 73 4.33 4.11 0.36
N ARG A 74 4.19 4.90 1.43
CA ARG A 74 4.64 4.54 2.78
C ARG A 74 3.99 3.25 3.28
N GLU A 75 2.66 3.13 3.21
CA GLU A 75 1.94 1.94 3.68
C GLU A 75 2.31 0.68 2.87
N SER A 76 2.58 0.83 1.56
CA SER A 76 3.06 -0.26 0.70
C SER A 76 4.42 -0.80 1.12
N LEU A 77 5.32 0.12 1.49
CA LEU A 77 6.65 -0.22 1.97
C LEU A 77 6.59 -0.87 3.35
N GLU A 78 5.79 -0.31 4.27
CA GLU A 78 5.67 -0.81 5.65
C GLU A 78 5.04 -2.21 5.72
N GLU A 79 3.92 -2.44 5.02
CA GLU A 79 3.17 -3.69 5.13
C GLU A 79 3.65 -4.79 4.18
N ALA A 80 4.23 -4.43 3.02
CA ALA A 80 4.59 -5.38 1.96
C ALA A 80 6.04 -5.29 1.47
N GLY A 81 6.81 -4.29 1.92
CA GLY A 81 8.19 -4.09 1.44
C GLY A 81 8.28 -3.65 -0.03
N VAL A 82 7.20 -3.10 -0.60
CA VAL A 82 7.11 -2.74 -2.02
C VAL A 82 7.36 -1.25 -2.22
N ILE A 83 8.13 -0.93 -3.27
CA ILE A 83 8.35 0.42 -3.77
C ILE A 83 8.00 0.42 -5.26
N GLY A 84 7.35 1.48 -5.73
CA GLY A 84 6.99 1.66 -7.13
C GLY A 84 6.45 3.05 -7.40
N ASN A 85 6.00 3.26 -8.63
CA ASN A 85 5.30 4.49 -9.00
C ASN A 85 3.84 4.39 -8.57
N VAL A 86 3.42 5.32 -7.71
CA VAL A 86 2.01 5.45 -7.32
C VAL A 86 1.33 6.32 -8.36
N GLU A 87 0.39 5.73 -9.09
CA GLU A 87 -0.54 6.49 -9.92
C GLU A 87 -1.79 6.80 -9.09
N ALA A 88 -2.21 8.06 -9.08
CA ALA A 88 -3.37 8.49 -8.31
C ALA A 88 -4.64 7.83 -8.88
N GLY A 89 -5.26 6.95 -8.09
CA GLY A 89 -6.57 6.36 -8.36
C GLY A 89 -7.72 7.23 -7.84
N VAL A 90 -8.95 6.93 -8.26
CA VAL A 90 -10.16 7.66 -7.86
C VAL A 90 -10.32 7.63 -6.32
N VAL A 91 -10.42 8.81 -5.72
CA VAL A 91 -10.57 9.05 -4.27
C VAL A 91 -12.03 9.18 -3.87
#